data_AF-A0A7S1LEK8-F1
#
_entry.id   AF-A0A7S1LEK8-F1
#
_cell.length_a   1.000
_cell.length_b   1.000
_cell.length_c   1.000
_cell.angle_alpha   90.00
_cell.angle_beta   90.00
_cell.angle_gamma   90.00
#
_symmetry.space_group_name_H-M   'P 1'
#
loop_
_entity.id
_entity.type
_entity.pdbx_description
1 polymer ?
#
loop_
_entity_poly.entity_id
_entity_poly.type
_entity_poly.pdbx_seq_one_letter_code
_entity_poly.pdbx_strand_id
1 'polypeptide(L)'
;HTLGFTPCSLAQRGAPGCEATSGLRQAAQRSDAWPREAASLQAESWWQLTEQRLRPLAKEQAGGMTEVPKLRAQVAALLLACELDAVPIERSRDEGANPLLALHRELIDVRMPAACKKLWADPEQASEEDVMCAMVATGRRPLSKHSSGRACASQDAFRELIFTPITRCFSFAVPDDAALACVTEHSPVVEMGAGSGYWAALLEARGCDVVAFDFRPPTMGESANDMCYNAYTEVRYGEPEDLAKHCHRSLLLAWPVPAAELAQSEAGDAGDGA
;
A
#
# COMPACT_ATOMS: atom_id res chain seq x y z
N HIS A 1 8.74 30.79 24.81
CA HIS A 1 7.53 30.53 24.01
C HIS A 1 7.48 31.50 22.84
N THR A 2 7.98 31.08 21.69
CA THR A 2 7.90 31.85 20.44
C THR A 2 6.85 31.15 19.59
N LEU A 3 5.69 31.77 19.43
CA LEU A 3 4.74 31.42 18.36
C LEU A 3 5.37 31.91 17.05
N GLY A 4 6.39 31.21 16.57
CA GLY A 4 7.17 31.59 15.40
C GLY A 4 7.01 30.51 14.35
N PHE A 5 6.37 30.85 13.24
CA PHE A 5 6.44 30.05 12.02
C PHE A 5 7.91 29.68 11.77
N THR A 6 8.20 28.38 11.67
CA THR A 6 9.55 27.93 11.33
C THR A 6 9.93 28.53 9.97
N PRO A 7 11.22 28.88 9.73
CA PRO A 7 11.67 29.37 8.43
C PRO A 7 11.21 28.48 7.27
N CYS A 8 11.09 27.17 7.49
CA CYS A 8 10.48 26.23 6.55
C CYS A 8 8.99 26.48 6.26
N SER A 9 8.17 26.69 7.28
CA SER A 9 6.73 26.96 7.09
C SER A 9 6.48 28.29 6.36
N LEU A 10 7.39 29.26 6.51
CA LEU A 10 7.36 30.51 5.73
C LEU A 10 7.80 30.27 4.28
N ALA A 11 8.84 29.45 4.06
CA ALA A 11 9.31 29.10 2.72
C ALA A 11 8.27 28.32 1.89
N GLN A 12 7.45 27.47 2.51
CA GLN A 12 6.37 26.74 1.82
C GLN A 12 5.18 27.61 1.42
N ARG A 13 4.94 28.71 2.14
CA ARG A 13 3.85 29.65 1.86
C ARG A 13 4.22 30.71 0.82
N GLY A 14 5.50 30.81 0.47
CA GLY A 14 5.97 31.71 -0.57
C GLY A 14 5.82 31.11 -1.98
N ALA A 15 5.91 31.97 -3.00
CA ALA A 15 5.85 31.54 -4.40
C ALA A 15 6.99 30.55 -4.72
N PRO A 16 6.69 29.38 -5.33
CA PRO A 16 7.70 28.40 -5.69
C PRO A 16 8.81 29.02 -6.56
N GLY A 17 10.07 28.78 -6.19
CA GLY A 17 11.22 29.21 -6.98
C GLY A 17 11.67 30.66 -6.79
N CYS A 18 11.07 31.44 -5.89
CA CYS A 18 11.57 32.79 -5.61
C CYS A 18 12.82 32.75 -4.71
N GLU A 19 13.75 33.67 -4.94
CA GLU A 19 15.05 33.71 -4.25
C GLU A 19 14.90 33.78 -2.72
N ALA A 20 13.89 34.51 -2.23
CA ALA A 20 13.58 34.59 -0.80
C ALA A 20 13.15 33.25 -0.20
N THR A 21 12.32 32.45 -0.90
CA THR A 21 11.91 31.11 -0.43
C THR A 21 13.06 30.12 -0.43
N SER A 22 13.91 30.16 -1.47
CA SER A 22 15.12 29.34 -1.57
C SER A 22 16.12 29.67 -0.47
N GLY A 23 16.33 30.97 -0.19
CA GLY A 23 17.21 31.45 0.88
C GLY A 23 16.72 31.03 2.27
N LEU A 24 15.42 31.16 2.55
CA LEU A 24 14.81 30.72 3.82
C LEU A 24 14.95 29.20 4.01
N ARG A 25 14.77 28.41 2.94
CA ARG A 25 14.95 26.95 3.00
C ARG A 25 16.40 26.56 3.28
N GLN A 26 17.37 27.18 2.62
CA GLN A 26 18.79 26.91 2.87
C GLN A 26 19.21 27.32 4.29
N ALA A 27 18.70 28.43 4.81
CA ALA A 27 18.95 28.84 6.18
C ALA A 27 18.37 27.85 7.19
N ALA A 28 17.16 27.35 6.95
CA ALA A 28 16.53 26.32 7.77
C ALA A 28 17.33 25.01 7.78
N GLN A 29 17.83 24.57 6.61
CA GLN A 29 18.65 23.36 6.47
C GLN A 29 19.96 23.38 7.24
N ARG A 30 20.50 24.58 7.52
CA ARG A 30 21.74 24.77 8.30
C ARG A 30 21.48 24.93 9.80
N SER A 31 20.21 24.93 10.23
CA SER A 31 19.83 25.08 11.63
C SER A 31 19.85 23.73 12.35
N ASP A 32 20.20 23.74 13.65
CA ASP A 32 20.09 22.57 14.53
C ASP A 32 18.63 22.08 14.68
N ALA A 33 17.65 22.93 14.33
CA ALA A 33 16.23 22.56 14.32
C ALA A 33 15.80 21.81 13.04
N TRP A 34 16.67 21.71 12.02
CA TRP A 34 16.32 21.13 10.72
C TRP A 34 15.70 19.73 10.80
N PRO A 35 16.19 18.77 11.61
CA PRO A 35 15.59 17.43 11.66
C PRO A 35 14.11 17.45 12.03
N ARG A 36 13.73 18.28 13.02
CA ARG A 36 12.35 18.47 13.45
C ARG A 36 11.51 19.17 12.39
N GLU A 37 12.08 20.18 11.74
CA GLU A 37 11.40 20.89 10.66
C GLU A 37 11.17 19.96 9.47
N ALA A 38 12.16 19.19 9.05
CA ALA A 38 12.07 18.21 7.96
C ALA A 38 10.98 17.15 8.23
N ALA A 39 10.89 16.62 9.46
CA ALA A 39 9.84 15.69 9.84
C ALA A 39 8.43 16.32 9.71
N SER A 40 8.29 17.57 10.13
CA SER A 40 7.02 18.31 10.01
C SER A 40 6.65 18.58 8.55
N LEU A 41 7.62 18.89 7.69
CA LEU A 41 7.42 19.08 6.25
C LEU A 41 6.99 17.80 5.56
N GLN A 42 7.61 16.67 5.91
CA GLN A 42 7.24 15.36 5.39
C GLN A 42 5.81 15.00 5.81
N ALA A 43 5.45 15.24 7.08
CA ALA A 43 4.10 15.06 7.58
C ALA A 43 3.06 15.91 6.85
N GLU A 44 3.37 17.18 6.57
CA GLU A 44 2.47 18.02 5.78
C GLU A 44 2.35 17.54 4.33
N SER A 45 3.45 17.15 3.70
CA SER A 45 3.42 16.59 2.34
C SER A 45 2.56 15.33 2.26
N TRP A 46 2.63 14.47 3.27
CA TRP A 46 1.79 13.27 3.39
C TRP A 46 0.31 13.62 3.54
N TRP A 47 -0.01 14.59 4.39
CA TRP A 47 -1.37 15.10 4.54
C TRP A 47 -1.90 15.68 3.22
N GLN A 48 -1.10 16.49 2.51
CA GLN A 48 -1.49 17.05 1.21
C GLN A 48 -1.77 15.95 0.18
N LEU A 49 -0.91 14.93 0.10
CA LEU A 49 -1.14 13.77 -0.77
C LEU A 49 -2.50 13.12 -0.47
N THR A 50 -2.73 12.74 0.78
CA THR A 50 -3.93 11.98 1.16
C THR A 50 -5.20 12.84 1.08
N GLU A 51 -5.20 14.06 1.60
CA GLU A 51 -6.41 14.87 1.74
C GLU A 51 -6.68 15.83 0.59
N GLN A 52 -5.64 16.38 -0.04
CA GLN A 52 -5.82 17.36 -1.11
C GLN A 52 -5.76 16.73 -2.50
N ARG A 53 -5.06 15.61 -2.67
CA ARG A 53 -4.92 14.94 -3.98
C ARG A 53 -5.82 13.72 -4.08
N LEU A 54 -5.72 12.77 -3.14
CA LEU A 54 -6.41 11.48 -3.26
C LEU A 54 -7.87 11.51 -2.81
N ARG A 55 -8.18 12.17 -1.67
CA ARG A 55 -9.55 12.20 -1.13
C ARG A 55 -10.58 12.84 -2.07
N PRO A 56 -10.30 13.94 -2.78
CA PRO A 56 -11.26 14.51 -3.74
C PRO A 56 -11.62 13.52 -4.85
N LEU A 57 -10.63 12.80 -5.39
CA LEU A 57 -10.84 11.80 -6.43
C LEU A 57 -11.70 10.64 -5.95
N ALA A 58 -11.45 10.16 -4.73
CA ALA A 58 -12.28 9.12 -4.11
C ALA A 58 -13.73 9.58 -3.92
N LYS A 59 -13.96 10.85 -3.61
CA LYS A 59 -15.32 11.43 -3.46
C LYS A 59 -16.02 11.63 -4.81
N GLU A 60 -15.33 12.16 -5.82
CA GLU A 60 -15.88 12.34 -7.17
C GLU A 60 -16.32 11.00 -7.78
N GLN A 61 -15.57 9.94 -7.49
CA GLN A 61 -15.84 8.58 -7.99
C GLN A 61 -16.81 7.78 -7.11
N ALA A 62 -17.29 8.35 -6.00
CA ALA A 62 -18.31 7.72 -5.15
C ALA A 62 -19.72 7.75 -5.79
N GLY A 63 -19.90 8.47 -6.90
CA GLY A 63 -21.17 8.53 -7.64
C GLY A 63 -21.15 7.66 -8.90
N GLY A 64 -21.93 6.57 -8.90
CA GLY A 64 -22.40 5.91 -10.13
C GLY A 64 -21.43 4.94 -10.84
N MET A 65 -20.23 4.70 -10.33
CA MET A 65 -19.30 3.67 -10.83
C MET A 65 -19.43 2.37 -10.03
N THR A 66 -19.20 1.22 -10.68
CA THR A 66 -18.98 -0.05 -9.97
C THR A 66 -17.63 -0.03 -9.26
N GLU A 67 -17.44 -0.90 -8.25
CA GLU A 67 -16.28 -0.83 -7.33
C GLU A 67 -14.93 -1.01 -8.05
N VAL A 68 -14.87 -1.83 -9.11
CA VAL A 68 -13.63 -2.13 -9.83
C VAL A 68 -13.05 -0.93 -10.61
N PRO A 69 -13.81 -0.27 -11.52
CA PRO A 69 -13.36 0.95 -12.18
C PRO A 69 -12.90 2.04 -11.21
N LYS A 70 -13.56 2.17 -10.06
CA LYS A 70 -13.21 3.13 -9.01
C LYS A 70 -11.83 2.85 -8.43
N LEU A 71 -11.56 1.61 -8.01
CA LEU A 71 -10.25 1.23 -7.45
C LEU A 71 -9.11 1.39 -8.47
N ARG A 72 -9.36 1.05 -9.75
CA ARG A 72 -8.37 1.26 -10.82
C ARG A 72 -8.05 2.74 -11.01
N ALA A 73 -9.06 3.60 -10.98
CA ALA A 73 -8.85 5.04 -11.11
C ALA A 73 -8.10 5.62 -9.89
N GLN A 74 -8.36 5.10 -8.68
CA GLN A 74 -7.60 5.44 -7.48
C GLN A 74 -6.12 5.01 -7.58
N VAL A 75 -5.84 3.81 -8.09
CA VAL A 75 -4.45 3.35 -8.34
C VAL A 75 -3.75 4.22 -9.38
N ALA A 76 -4.43 4.58 -10.48
CA ALA A 76 -3.86 5.47 -11.49
C ALA A 76 -3.54 6.85 -10.89
N ALA A 77 -4.43 7.38 -10.05
CA ALA A 77 -4.18 8.63 -9.32
C ALA A 77 -3.02 8.53 -8.34
N LEU A 78 -2.86 7.39 -7.66
CA LEU A 78 -1.72 7.13 -6.77
C LEU A 78 -0.39 7.15 -7.53
N LEU A 79 -0.32 6.43 -8.65
CA LEU A 79 0.87 6.38 -9.50
C LEU A 79 1.24 7.77 -10.01
N LEU A 80 0.27 8.51 -10.57
CA LEU A 80 0.46 9.89 -10.99
C LEU A 80 0.89 10.79 -9.82
N ALA A 81 0.31 10.60 -8.64
CA ALA A 81 0.66 11.40 -7.48
C ALA A 81 2.07 11.16 -6.96
N CYS A 82 2.58 9.96 -7.22
CA CYS A 82 3.93 9.50 -6.93
C CYS A 82 4.92 9.76 -8.07
N GLU A 83 4.48 10.41 -9.17
CA GLU A 83 5.30 10.64 -10.37
C GLU A 83 5.84 9.34 -10.98
N LEU A 84 5.09 8.25 -10.79
CA LEU A 84 5.37 6.96 -11.37
C LEU A 84 4.59 6.81 -12.66
N ASP A 85 5.23 6.24 -13.68
CA ASP A 85 4.54 5.87 -14.90
C ASP A 85 3.40 4.91 -14.55
N ALA A 86 2.22 5.19 -15.10
CA ALA A 86 1.10 4.26 -15.03
C ALA A 86 1.49 3.03 -15.85
N VAL A 87 2.06 2.01 -15.20
CA VAL A 87 2.39 0.75 -15.84
C VAL A 87 1.06 0.05 -16.13
N PRO A 88 0.68 -0.15 -17.41
CA PRO A 88 -0.47 -0.96 -17.74
C PRO A 88 -0.23 -2.38 -17.21
N ILE A 89 -1.29 -3.02 -16.71
CA ILE A 89 -1.26 -4.39 -16.14
C ILE A 89 -0.53 -5.37 -17.07
N GLU A 90 -0.67 -5.16 -18.37
CA GLU A 90 -0.10 -5.97 -19.44
C GLU A 90 1.44 -5.90 -19.48
N ARG A 91 2.05 -4.76 -19.11
CA ARG A 91 3.52 -4.61 -19.10
C ARG A 91 4.18 -5.33 -17.91
N SER A 92 3.48 -5.48 -16.80
CA SER A 92 4.01 -6.25 -15.66
C SER A 92 4.29 -7.71 -16.03
N ARG A 93 3.50 -8.26 -16.96
CA ARG A 93 3.66 -9.63 -17.48
C ARG A 93 4.81 -9.74 -18.48
N ASP A 94 4.92 -8.81 -19.43
CA ASP A 94 5.87 -8.92 -20.54
C ASP A 94 7.28 -8.41 -20.19
N GLU A 95 7.38 -7.40 -19.33
CA GLU A 95 8.65 -6.72 -19.00
C GLU A 95 9.14 -7.03 -17.58
N GLY A 96 8.36 -7.78 -16.78
CA GLY A 96 8.65 -8.06 -15.37
C GLY A 96 8.64 -6.83 -14.46
N ALA A 97 8.05 -5.73 -14.94
CA ALA A 97 7.92 -4.47 -14.22
C ALA A 97 7.09 -4.68 -12.94
N ASN A 98 7.54 -4.07 -11.83
CA ASN A 98 6.91 -4.22 -10.52
C ASN A 98 6.42 -2.86 -9.98
N PRO A 99 5.32 -2.31 -10.55
CA PRO A 99 4.76 -1.03 -10.11
C PRO A 99 4.33 -1.03 -8.64
N LEU A 100 3.91 -2.18 -8.10
CA LEU A 100 3.59 -2.31 -6.68
C LEU A 100 4.79 -2.01 -5.78
N LEU A 101 5.97 -2.58 -6.11
CA LEU A 101 7.20 -2.32 -5.35
C LEU A 101 7.66 -0.87 -5.50
N ALA A 102 7.56 -0.30 -6.71
CA ALA A 102 7.88 1.12 -6.94
C ALA A 102 6.98 2.04 -6.10
N LEU A 103 5.67 1.76 -6.09
CA LEU A 103 4.69 2.49 -5.31
C LEU A 103 4.92 2.32 -3.80
N HIS A 104 5.26 1.11 -3.34
CA HIS A 104 5.63 0.88 -1.94
C HIS A 104 6.84 1.73 -1.54
N ARG A 105 7.94 1.69 -2.32
CA ARG A 105 9.14 2.47 -2.02
C ARG A 105 8.83 3.96 -1.96
N GLU A 106 8.07 4.47 -2.92
CA GLU A 106 7.73 5.89 -2.96
C GLU A 106 6.78 6.31 -1.83
N LEU A 107 5.71 5.56 -1.59
CA LEU A 107 4.74 5.90 -0.55
C LEU A 107 5.31 5.67 0.84
N ILE A 108 5.84 4.48 1.10
CA ILE A 108 6.28 4.07 2.44
C ILE A 108 7.67 4.62 2.69
N ASP A 109 8.66 4.30 1.87
CA ASP A 109 10.05 4.64 2.22
C ASP A 109 10.34 6.14 2.10
N VAL A 110 9.83 6.79 1.05
CA VAL A 110 10.10 8.21 0.75
C VAL A 110 9.09 9.15 1.41
N ARG A 111 7.78 8.92 1.23
CA ARG A 111 6.76 9.93 1.60
C ARG A 111 6.19 9.75 3.01
N MET A 112 6.05 8.52 3.50
CA MET A 112 5.41 8.26 4.77
C MET A 112 6.27 8.80 5.93
N PRO A 113 5.73 9.68 6.79
CA PRO A 113 6.48 10.21 7.91
C PRO A 113 6.96 9.09 8.84
N ALA A 114 8.21 9.16 9.30
CA ALA A 114 8.78 8.17 10.20
C ALA A 114 7.93 7.98 11.48
N ALA A 115 7.37 9.08 11.99
CA ALA A 115 6.45 9.06 13.12
C ALA A 115 5.20 8.20 12.85
N CYS A 116 4.64 8.26 11.64
CA CYS A 116 3.52 7.41 11.26
C CYS A 116 3.91 5.93 11.23
N LYS A 117 5.08 5.58 10.67
CA LYS A 117 5.59 4.19 10.66
C LYS A 117 5.79 3.66 12.08
N LYS A 118 6.41 4.48 12.94
CA LYS A 118 6.70 4.14 14.32
C LYS A 118 5.43 3.91 15.13
N LEU A 119 4.46 4.82 15.01
CA LEU A 119 3.14 4.67 15.64
C LEU A 119 2.37 3.45 15.13
N TRP A 120 2.59 3.04 13.88
CA TRP A 120 1.97 1.84 13.32
C TRP A 120 2.60 0.56 13.87
N ALA A 121 3.93 0.52 13.95
CA ALA A 121 4.69 -0.65 14.35
C ALA A 121 4.65 -0.88 15.87
N ASP A 122 4.92 0.17 16.65
CA ASP A 122 4.86 0.12 18.10
C ASP A 122 4.45 1.48 18.70
N PRO A 123 3.14 1.70 18.87
CA PRO A 123 2.64 2.95 19.43
C PRO A 123 3.06 3.21 20.89
N GLU A 124 3.58 2.23 21.63
CA GLU A 124 4.07 2.46 23.00
C GLU A 124 5.43 3.16 23.04
N GLN A 125 6.21 3.07 21.97
CA GLN A 125 7.53 3.69 21.89
C GLN A 125 7.49 5.10 21.28
N ALA A 126 6.31 5.60 20.91
CA ALA A 126 6.16 6.91 20.30
C ALA A 126 6.45 8.03 21.31
N SER A 127 7.33 8.95 20.92
CA SER A 127 7.61 10.17 21.68
C SER A 127 6.51 11.21 21.50
N GLU A 128 6.48 12.24 22.34
CA GLU A 128 5.59 13.40 22.14
C GLU A 128 5.81 14.05 20.77
N GLU A 129 7.06 14.10 20.28
CA GLU A 129 7.40 14.62 18.96
C GLU A 129 6.83 13.75 17.83
N ASP A 130 6.83 12.42 17.98
CA ASP A 130 6.19 11.50 17.04
C ASP A 130 4.67 11.73 16.98
N VAL A 131 4.04 11.92 18.14
CA VAL A 131 2.60 12.22 18.23
C VAL A 131 2.27 13.55 17.55
N MET A 132 3.05 14.59 17.79
CA MET A 132 2.85 15.90 17.16
C MET A 132 3.05 15.84 15.64
N CYS A 133 4.07 15.13 15.17
CA CYS A 133 4.31 14.90 13.75
C CYS A 133 3.15 14.12 13.10
N ALA A 134 2.65 13.08 13.77
CA ALA A 134 1.49 12.33 13.31
C ALA A 134 0.22 13.18 13.27
N MET A 135 0.00 14.08 14.24
CA MET A 135 -1.10 15.03 14.19
C MET A 135 -0.99 15.98 12.99
N VAL A 136 0.21 16.41 12.59
CA VAL A 136 0.38 17.17 11.34
C VAL A 136 0.00 16.29 10.14
N ALA A 137 0.46 15.04 10.11
CA ALA A 137 0.17 14.09 9.05
C ALA A 137 -1.32 13.75 8.89
N THR A 138 -2.13 13.88 9.95
CA THR A 138 -3.58 13.69 9.91
C THR A 138 -4.37 14.97 9.61
N GLY A 139 -3.71 16.11 9.41
CA GLY A 139 -4.37 17.40 9.22
C GLY A 139 -4.91 17.98 10.52
N ARG A 140 -4.21 17.71 11.63
CA ARG A 140 -4.59 18.08 13.00
C ARG A 140 -5.88 17.42 13.48
N ARG A 141 -6.33 16.36 12.80
CA ARG A 141 -7.42 15.52 13.28
C ARG A 141 -6.92 14.63 14.43
N PRO A 142 -7.79 14.29 15.39
CA PRO A 142 -7.44 13.35 16.45
C PRO A 142 -6.91 12.04 15.87
N LEU A 143 -5.94 11.45 16.56
CA LEU A 143 -5.44 10.12 16.25
C LEU A 143 -6.56 9.07 16.45
N SER A 144 -6.63 8.06 15.58
CA SER A 144 -7.60 6.96 15.64
C SER A 144 -7.17 5.91 16.67
N LYS A 145 -8.11 5.27 17.38
CA LYS A 145 -7.78 4.17 18.29
C LYS A 145 -7.62 2.85 17.52
N HIS A 146 -6.49 2.19 17.69
CA HIS A 146 -6.22 0.83 17.21
C HIS A 146 -6.96 -0.21 18.06
N SER A 147 -7.12 -1.44 17.53
CA SER A 147 -7.74 -2.57 18.26
C SER A 147 -7.01 -2.92 19.57
N SER A 148 -5.73 -2.54 19.67
CA SER A 148 -4.92 -2.62 20.90
C SER A 148 -5.17 -1.48 21.90
N GLY A 149 -6.13 -0.58 21.64
CA GLY A 149 -6.52 0.52 22.52
C GLY A 149 -5.69 1.81 22.41
N ARG A 150 -4.62 1.81 21.58
CA ARG A 150 -3.66 2.91 21.44
C ARG A 150 -3.97 3.82 20.26
N ALA A 151 -3.52 5.07 20.26
CA ALA A 151 -3.84 6.04 19.21
C ALA A 151 -2.80 6.06 18.07
N CYS A 152 -3.24 6.11 16.80
CA CYS A 152 -2.39 6.12 15.59
C CYS A 152 -2.84 7.17 14.56
N ALA A 153 -1.96 7.52 13.61
CA ALA A 153 -2.30 8.40 12.50
C ALA A 153 -3.44 7.76 11.67
N SER A 154 -4.37 8.59 11.18
CA SER A 154 -5.65 8.19 10.57
C SER A 154 -5.52 6.94 9.69
N GLN A 155 -5.90 5.80 10.29
CA GLN A 155 -5.95 4.51 9.62
C GLN A 155 -6.91 4.56 8.44
N ASP A 156 -8.02 5.29 8.57
CA ASP A 156 -9.09 5.34 7.57
C ASP A 156 -8.61 5.93 6.24
N ALA A 157 -7.92 7.08 6.26
CA ALA A 157 -7.46 7.72 5.03
C ALA A 157 -6.45 6.85 4.28
N PHE A 158 -5.46 6.30 4.99
CA PHE A 158 -4.49 5.40 4.38
C PHE A 158 -5.15 4.10 3.91
N ARG A 159 -6.04 3.52 4.72
CA ARG A 159 -6.72 2.27 4.39
C ARG A 159 -7.60 2.43 3.15
N GLU A 160 -8.43 3.47 3.14
CA GLU A 160 -9.37 3.77 2.06
C GLU A 160 -8.67 4.20 0.77
N LEU A 161 -7.68 5.10 0.87
CA LEU A 161 -7.11 5.79 -0.30
C LEU A 161 -5.85 5.13 -0.85
N ILE A 162 -5.18 4.28 -0.05
CA ILE A 162 -3.89 3.69 -0.43
C ILE A 162 -3.95 2.16 -0.32
N PHE A 163 -4.18 1.62 0.88
CA PHE A 163 -4.08 0.17 1.12
C PHE A 163 -5.12 -0.64 0.35
N THR A 164 -6.40 -0.27 0.43
CA THR A 164 -7.48 -1.02 -0.22
C THR A 164 -7.36 -1.01 -1.75
N PRO A 165 -7.13 0.14 -2.42
CA PRO A 165 -6.90 0.16 -3.87
C PRO A 165 -5.70 -0.70 -4.29
N ILE A 166 -4.59 -0.59 -3.57
CA ILE A 166 -3.36 -1.33 -3.89
C ILE A 166 -3.56 -2.83 -3.71
N THR A 167 -4.06 -3.27 -2.56
CA THR A 167 -4.21 -4.70 -2.26
C THR A 167 -5.22 -5.36 -3.18
N ARG A 168 -6.31 -4.66 -3.52
CA ARG A 168 -7.36 -5.20 -4.41
C ARG A 168 -7.01 -5.17 -5.90
N CYS A 169 -6.10 -4.29 -6.31
CA CYS A 169 -5.63 -4.22 -7.70
C CYS A 169 -4.34 -5.00 -7.95
N PHE A 170 -3.50 -5.23 -6.94
CA PHE A 170 -2.23 -5.94 -7.08
C PHE A 170 -2.17 -7.17 -6.18
N SER A 171 -1.73 -7.04 -4.94
CA SER A 171 -1.58 -8.16 -3.99
C SER A 171 -1.52 -7.62 -2.57
N PHE A 172 -1.81 -8.49 -1.59
CA PHE A 172 -1.64 -8.18 -0.17
C PHE A 172 -0.16 -8.04 0.22
N ALA A 173 0.68 -8.96 -0.24
CA ALA A 173 2.12 -8.91 -0.02
C ALA A 173 2.81 -8.22 -1.20
N VAL A 174 3.72 -7.30 -0.90
CA VAL A 174 4.56 -6.64 -1.92
C VAL A 174 5.74 -7.57 -2.27
N PRO A 175 5.82 -8.13 -3.48
CA PRO A 175 6.99 -8.88 -3.91
C PRO A 175 8.14 -7.91 -4.14
N ASP A 176 9.25 -8.08 -3.42
CA ASP A 176 10.50 -7.40 -3.75
C ASP A 176 11.40 -8.28 -4.63
N ASP A 177 12.45 -7.69 -5.21
CA ASP A 177 13.33 -8.40 -6.13
C ASP A 177 14.09 -9.56 -5.44
N ALA A 178 14.39 -9.43 -4.15
CA ALA A 178 15.09 -10.47 -3.39
C ALA A 178 14.20 -11.69 -3.14
N ALA A 179 12.93 -11.47 -2.77
CA ALA A 179 11.94 -12.52 -2.59
C ALA A 179 11.63 -13.21 -3.92
N LEU A 180 11.45 -12.45 -5.01
CA LEU A 180 11.22 -13.01 -6.34
C LEU A 180 12.42 -13.84 -6.83
N ALA A 181 13.65 -13.37 -6.61
CA ALA A 181 14.85 -14.13 -6.94
C ALA A 181 14.93 -15.43 -6.14
N CYS A 182 14.74 -15.36 -4.82
CA CYS A 182 14.71 -16.52 -3.93
C CYS A 182 13.68 -17.57 -4.40
N VAL A 183 12.44 -17.16 -4.68
CA VAL A 183 11.39 -18.09 -5.15
C VAL A 183 11.75 -18.69 -6.52
N THR A 184 12.35 -17.90 -7.41
CA THR A 184 12.77 -18.38 -8.74
C THR A 184 13.81 -19.52 -8.64
N GLU A 185 14.73 -19.46 -7.68
CA GLU A 185 15.71 -20.52 -7.42
C GLU A 185 15.06 -21.86 -7.02
N HIS A 186 13.82 -21.82 -6.53
CA HIS A 186 13.04 -22.99 -6.10
C HIS A 186 12.03 -23.48 -7.16
N SER A 187 12.10 -22.96 -8.39
CA SER A 187 11.31 -23.45 -9.53
C SER A 187 11.48 -24.96 -9.77
N PRO A 188 10.41 -25.73 -10.08
CA PRO A 188 9.03 -25.29 -10.32
C PRO A 188 8.26 -24.99 -9.03
N VAL A 189 7.34 -24.03 -9.09
CA VAL A 189 6.54 -23.52 -7.95
C VAL A 189 5.05 -23.81 -8.13
N VAL A 190 4.37 -24.08 -7.02
CA VAL A 190 2.92 -24.01 -6.90
C VAL A 190 2.57 -22.92 -5.89
N GLU A 191 1.81 -21.92 -6.32
CA GLU A 191 1.31 -20.83 -5.47
C GLU A 191 -0.13 -21.13 -5.06
N MET A 192 -0.42 -21.13 -3.76
CA MET A 192 -1.78 -21.31 -3.23
C MET A 192 -2.25 -20.05 -2.52
N GLY A 193 -3.45 -19.59 -2.85
CA GLY A 193 -3.97 -18.29 -2.44
C GLY A 193 -3.37 -17.14 -3.27
N ALA A 194 -3.19 -17.36 -4.57
CA ALA A 194 -2.52 -16.42 -5.46
C ALA A 194 -3.29 -15.11 -5.71
N GLY A 195 -4.58 -15.06 -5.34
CA GLY A 195 -5.44 -13.90 -5.53
C GLY A 195 -5.48 -13.47 -7.01
N SER A 196 -4.93 -12.28 -7.29
CA SER A 196 -4.85 -11.70 -8.63
C SER A 196 -3.83 -12.40 -9.56
N GLY A 197 -2.96 -13.24 -9.01
CA GLY A 197 -1.82 -13.83 -9.71
C GLY A 197 -0.64 -12.85 -9.92
N TYR A 198 -0.58 -11.74 -9.18
CA TYR A 198 0.50 -10.75 -9.37
C TYR A 198 1.90 -11.32 -9.10
N TRP A 199 2.06 -12.13 -8.04
CA TRP A 199 3.33 -12.83 -7.76
C TRP A 199 3.66 -13.82 -8.88
N ALA A 200 2.74 -14.72 -9.23
CA ALA A 200 2.89 -15.63 -10.35
C ALA A 200 3.32 -14.93 -11.65
N ALA A 201 2.68 -13.83 -12.04
CA ALA A 201 3.02 -13.10 -13.26
C ALA A 201 4.46 -12.54 -13.23
N LEU A 202 4.91 -12.01 -12.09
CA LEU A 202 6.28 -11.51 -11.93
C LEU A 202 7.32 -12.64 -11.93
N LEU A 203 6.96 -13.82 -11.41
CA LEU A 203 7.80 -15.02 -11.41
C LEU A 203 7.88 -15.64 -12.81
N GLU A 204 6.77 -15.73 -13.53
CA GLU A 204 6.71 -16.17 -14.94
C GLU A 204 7.58 -15.28 -15.83
N ALA A 205 7.49 -13.96 -15.67
CA ALA A 205 8.34 -12.99 -16.38
C ALA A 205 9.85 -13.18 -16.10
N ARG A 206 10.20 -13.84 -14.98
CA ARG A 206 11.57 -14.21 -14.59
C ARG A 206 11.95 -15.64 -15.01
N GLY A 207 11.09 -16.32 -15.78
CA GLY A 207 11.32 -17.67 -16.27
C GLY A 207 11.01 -18.78 -15.26
N CYS A 208 10.32 -18.47 -14.16
CA CYS A 208 9.87 -19.47 -13.20
C CYS A 208 8.68 -20.27 -13.77
N ASP A 209 8.69 -21.59 -13.58
CA ASP A 209 7.54 -22.45 -13.89
C ASP A 209 6.58 -22.42 -12.68
N VAL A 210 5.53 -21.61 -12.78
CA VAL A 210 4.54 -21.41 -11.71
C VAL A 210 3.17 -21.97 -12.12
N VAL A 211 2.51 -22.65 -11.18
CA VAL A 211 1.07 -22.91 -11.25
C VAL A 211 0.40 -22.21 -10.08
N ALA A 212 -0.54 -21.31 -10.37
CA ALA A 212 -1.22 -20.50 -9.37
C ALA A 212 -2.65 -20.99 -9.14
N PHE A 213 -3.01 -21.17 -7.86
CA PHE A 213 -4.35 -21.53 -7.40
C PHE A 213 -4.90 -20.48 -6.44
N ASP A 214 -6.22 -20.29 -6.51
CA ASP A 214 -6.97 -19.53 -5.51
C ASP A 214 -8.36 -20.17 -5.34
N PHE A 215 -8.97 -20.04 -4.17
CA PHE A 215 -10.32 -20.55 -3.92
C PHE A 215 -11.38 -19.73 -4.66
N ARG A 216 -11.10 -18.45 -4.96
CA ARG A 216 -12.00 -17.54 -5.68
C ARG A 216 -11.22 -16.71 -6.72
N PRO A 217 -10.66 -17.33 -7.77
CA PRO A 217 -9.82 -16.63 -8.74
C PRO A 217 -10.62 -15.53 -9.48
N PRO A 218 -9.95 -14.47 -9.98
CA PRO A 218 -10.60 -13.37 -10.71
C PRO A 218 -11.38 -13.82 -11.95
N THR A 219 -11.09 -15.00 -12.49
CA THR A 219 -11.74 -15.60 -13.66
C THR A 219 -13.14 -16.16 -13.40
N MET A 220 -13.58 -16.24 -12.14
CA MET A 220 -14.89 -16.79 -11.74
C MET A 220 -16.07 -15.81 -11.83
N GLY A 221 -15.89 -14.61 -12.41
CA GLY A 221 -16.98 -13.66 -12.63
C GLY A 221 -17.63 -13.21 -11.31
N GLU A 222 -18.95 -13.40 -11.17
CA GLU A 222 -19.69 -13.04 -9.94
C GLU A 222 -19.27 -13.84 -8.70
N SER A 223 -18.64 -15.01 -8.88
CA SER A 223 -18.11 -15.83 -7.78
C SER A 223 -16.65 -15.54 -7.45
N ALA A 224 -16.01 -14.62 -8.17
CA ALA A 224 -14.63 -14.22 -7.93
C ALA A 224 -14.46 -13.57 -6.55
N ASN A 225 -13.20 -13.46 -6.10
CA ASN A 225 -12.86 -12.79 -4.87
C ASN A 225 -13.08 -11.27 -5.01
N ASP A 226 -13.93 -10.69 -4.15
CA ASP A 226 -14.11 -9.23 -4.05
C ASP A 226 -12.83 -8.50 -3.59
N MET A 227 -11.79 -9.25 -3.24
CA MET A 227 -10.49 -8.74 -2.85
C MET A 227 -9.47 -8.74 -3.99
N CYS A 228 -9.78 -9.23 -5.19
CA CYS A 228 -8.84 -9.29 -6.32
C CYS A 228 -9.55 -9.03 -7.66
N TYR A 229 -9.35 -7.84 -8.23
CA TYR A 229 -10.11 -7.40 -9.41
C TYR A 229 -9.34 -7.42 -10.73
N ASN A 230 -8.08 -7.84 -10.71
CA ASN A 230 -7.24 -8.01 -11.88
C ASN A 230 -6.74 -9.45 -11.95
N ALA A 231 -6.63 -10.01 -13.15
CA ALA A 231 -5.88 -11.23 -13.40
C ALA A 231 -4.58 -10.85 -14.11
N TYR A 232 -3.44 -10.99 -13.44
CA TYR A 232 -2.12 -10.72 -14.03
C TYR A 232 -1.60 -11.91 -14.83
N THR A 233 -2.02 -13.12 -14.46
CA THR A 233 -1.76 -14.36 -15.19
C THR A 233 -2.91 -15.35 -14.96
N GLU A 234 -2.79 -16.58 -15.48
CA GLU A 234 -3.75 -17.65 -15.22
C GLU A 234 -3.71 -18.02 -13.73
N VAL A 235 -4.84 -17.81 -13.05
CA VAL A 235 -5.08 -18.34 -11.70
C VAL A 235 -6.24 -19.32 -11.79
N ARG A 236 -5.96 -20.56 -11.40
CA ARG A 236 -6.94 -21.64 -11.44
C ARG A 236 -7.69 -21.69 -10.13
N TYR A 237 -8.94 -22.15 -10.18
CA TYR A 237 -9.60 -22.58 -8.96
C TYR A 237 -8.86 -23.78 -8.39
N GLY A 238 -8.60 -23.76 -7.09
CA GLY A 238 -8.01 -24.90 -6.39
C GLY A 238 -8.13 -24.78 -4.88
N GLU A 239 -8.12 -25.94 -4.23
CA GLU A 239 -8.18 -26.12 -2.78
C GLU A 239 -6.86 -26.75 -2.29
N PRO A 240 -6.60 -26.80 -0.97
CA PRO A 240 -5.39 -27.43 -0.44
C PRO A 240 -5.14 -28.85 -0.95
N GLU A 241 -6.20 -29.61 -1.24
CA GLU A 241 -6.16 -30.97 -1.80
C GLU A 241 -5.49 -31.02 -3.18
N ASP A 242 -5.59 -29.95 -3.97
CA ASP A 242 -4.94 -29.86 -5.28
C ASP A 242 -3.41 -29.82 -5.17
N LEU A 243 -2.85 -29.41 -4.03
CA LEU A 243 -1.41 -29.40 -3.80
C LEU A 243 -0.81 -30.81 -3.90
N ALA A 244 -1.57 -31.86 -3.56
CA ALA A 244 -1.11 -33.24 -3.69
C ALA A 244 -0.77 -33.61 -5.15
N LYS A 245 -1.43 -32.98 -6.13
CA LYS A 245 -1.17 -33.17 -7.58
C LYS A 245 0.10 -32.45 -8.03
N HIS A 246 0.59 -31.51 -7.22
CA HIS A 246 1.77 -30.68 -7.47
C HIS A 246 2.91 -30.93 -6.47
N CYS A 247 2.95 -32.11 -5.84
CA CYS A 247 3.92 -32.48 -4.80
C CYS A 247 5.41 -32.45 -5.24
N HIS A 248 5.67 -32.35 -6.54
CA HIS A 248 6.99 -32.20 -7.13
C HIS A 248 7.45 -30.73 -7.24
N ARG A 249 6.59 -29.78 -6.86
CA ARG A 249 6.84 -28.34 -6.92
C ARG A 249 7.03 -27.77 -5.52
N SER A 250 7.79 -26.69 -5.43
CA SER A 250 7.93 -25.89 -4.21
C SER A 250 6.63 -25.14 -3.92
N LEU A 251 6.12 -25.21 -2.69
CA LEU A 251 4.93 -24.47 -2.28
C LEU A 251 5.28 -23.02 -1.94
N LEU A 252 4.61 -22.07 -2.57
CA LEU A 252 4.62 -20.64 -2.22
C LEU A 252 3.33 -20.26 -1.50
N LEU A 253 3.48 -19.65 -0.32
CA LEU A 253 2.40 -19.00 0.43
C LEU A 253 2.82 -17.55 0.71
N ALA A 254 2.25 -16.60 -0.04
CA ALA A 254 2.51 -15.17 0.15
C ALA A 254 1.38 -14.56 0.99
N TRP A 255 1.69 -14.18 2.23
CA TRP A 255 0.72 -13.71 3.25
C TRP A 255 -0.25 -14.79 3.79
N PRO A 256 0.26 -15.91 4.36
CA PRO A 256 -0.63 -16.85 5.04
C PRO A 256 -1.24 -16.16 6.27
N VAL A 257 -2.56 -16.06 6.30
CA VAL A 257 -3.28 -15.62 7.51
C VAL A 257 -3.03 -16.64 8.64
N PRO A 258 -2.73 -16.19 9.88
CA PRO A 258 -2.54 -17.09 11.00
C PRO A 258 -3.75 -18.01 11.18
N ALA A 259 -3.53 -19.26 11.63
CA ALA A 259 -4.60 -20.23 11.86
C ALA A 259 -5.72 -19.71 12.79
N ALA A 260 -5.38 -18.84 13.74
CA ALA A 260 -6.34 -18.21 14.65
C ALA A 260 -7.28 -17.21 13.95
N GLU A 261 -6.87 -16.63 12.82
CA GLU A 261 -7.67 -15.72 12.00
C GLU A 261 -8.54 -16.51 11.00
N LEU A 262 -8.01 -17.60 10.43
CA LEU A 262 -8.77 -18.53 9.57
C LEU A 262 -9.98 -19.16 10.30
N ALA A 263 -9.80 -19.56 11.56
CA ALA A 263 -10.88 -20.15 12.36
C ALA A 263 -12.03 -19.16 12.65
N GLN A 264 -11.79 -17.85 12.56
CA GLN A 264 -12.80 -16.82 12.77
C GLN A 264 -13.57 -16.50 11.48
N SER A 265 -12.94 -16.60 10.30
CA SER A 265 -13.62 -16.42 9.02
C SER A 265 -14.58 -17.57 8.71
N GLU A 266 -14.23 -18.82 9.05
CA GLU A 266 -15.12 -19.98 8.87
C GLU A 266 -16.38 -19.92 9.75
N ALA A 267 -16.28 -19.29 10.93
CA ALA A 267 -17.41 -19.08 11.83
C ALA A 267 -18.37 -17.96 11.36
N GLY A 268 -17.90 -17.04 10.52
CA GLY A 268 -18.70 -15.94 9.98
C GLY A 268 -19.53 -16.34 8.76
N ASP A 269 -19.04 -17.26 7.94
CA ASP A 269 -19.72 -17.70 6.70
C ASP A 269 -20.80 -18.76 6.95
N ALA A 270 -20.83 -19.37 8.15
CA ALA A 270 -21.88 -20.29 8.58
C ALA A 270 -23.16 -19.58 9.12
N GLY A 271 -23.20 -18.24 9.09
CA GLY A 271 -24.19 -17.43 9.80
C GLY A 271 -25.31 -16.79 8.96
N ASP A 272 -25.26 -16.83 7.63
CA ASP A 272 -26.23 -16.12 6.77
C ASP A 272 -26.96 -17.05 5.78
N GLY A 273 -27.25 -18.27 6.25
CA GLY A 273 -27.95 -19.31 5.50
C GLY A 273 -28.88 -20.15 6.38
N ALA A 274 -29.83 -19.52 7.07
CA ALA A 274 -31.03 -20.16 7.63
C ALA A 274 -32.18 -19.17 7.75
#